data_AF-A0A930B227-F1
#
_entry.id   AF-A0A930B227-F1
#
_cell.length_a   1.000
_cell.length_b   1.000
_cell.length_c   1.000
_cell.angle_alpha   90.00
_cell.angle_beta   90.00
_cell.angle_gamma   90.00
#
_symmetry.space_group_name_H-M   'P 1'
#
loop_
_entity.id
_entity.type
_entity.pdbx_description
1 polymer ?
#
loop_
_entity_poly.entity_id
_entity_poly.type
_entity_poly.pdbx_seq_one_letter_code
_entity_poly.pdbx_strand_id
1 'polypeptide(L)' 'ALNEKIKVLCQENGLTYIDLYKELVTPGSQLLDPAYTNDGLHLVGAAYFKWRDFVLPFVKE' A
#
# COMPACT_ATOMS: atom_id res chain seq x y z
N ALA A 1 2.69 3.33 13.02
CA ALA A 1 1.68 3.50 14.09
C ALA A 1 0.24 3.30 13.60
N LEU A 2 -0.22 4.00 12.55
CA LEU A 2 -1.59 3.84 12.02
C LEU A 2 -1.83 2.47 11.35
N ASN A 3 -0.92 2.04 10.48
CA ASN A 3 -1.05 0.77 9.74
C ASN A 3 -1.20 -0.44 10.66
N GLU A 4 -0.45 -0.49 11.76
CA GLU A 4 -0.58 -1.57 12.76
C GLU A 4 -1.95 -1.56 13.45
N LYS A 5 -2.51 -0.38 13.74
CA LYS A 5 -3.87 -0.28 14.32
C LYS A 5 -4.93 -0.80 13.34
N ILE A 6 -4.79 -0.47 12.06
CA ILE A 6 -5.70 -0.96 11.00
C ILE A 6 -5.56 -2.48 10.85
N LYS A 7 -4.32 -3.00 10.87
CA LYS A 7 -4.06 -4.44 10.80
C LYS A 7 -4.71 -5.20 11.96
N VAL A 8 -4.59 -4.69 13.19
CA VAL A 8 -5.27 -5.27 14.37
C VAL A 8 -6.78 -5.25 14.18
N LEU A 9 -7.35 -4.12 13.75
CA LEU A 9 -8.79 -4.00 13.48
C LEU A 9 -9.25 -5.02 12.42
N CYS A 10 -8.49 -5.22 11.34
CA CYS A 10 -8.80 -6.24 10.34
C CYS A 10 -8.82 -7.64 10.96
N GLN A 11 -7.82 -7.98 11.78
CA GLN A 11 -7.74 -9.28 12.46
C GLN A 11 -8.94 -9.52 13.39
N GLU A 12 -9.32 -8.52 14.18
CA GLU A 12 -10.46 -8.59 15.10
C GLU A 12 -11.80 -8.80 14.37
N ASN A 13 -11.91 -8.34 13.13
CA ASN A 13 -13.12 -8.43 12.31
C ASN A 13 -13.08 -9.56 11.27
N GLY A 14 -12.04 -10.42 11.28
CA GLY A 14 -11.89 -11.48 10.29
C GLY A 14 -11.68 -10.97 8.86
N LEU A 15 -11.15 -9.77 8.70
CA LEU A 15 -10.86 -9.13 7.41
C LEU A 15 -9.41 -9.35 6.98
N THR A 16 -9.17 -9.38 5.68
CA THR A 16 -7.80 -9.42 5.13
C THR A 16 -7.19 -8.02 5.13
N TYR A 17 -6.02 -7.87 5.77
CA TYR A 17 -5.22 -6.65 5.68
C TYR A 17 -4.24 -6.74 4.51
N ILE A 18 -4.28 -5.77 3.60
CA ILE A 18 -3.37 -5.66 2.46
C ILE A 18 -2.38 -4.53 2.73
N ASP A 19 -1.10 -4.89 2.92
CA ASP A 19 -0.04 -3.94 3.29
C ASP A 19 0.58 -3.24 2.07
N LEU A 20 -0.24 -2.47 1.36
CA LEU A 20 0.20 -1.70 0.19
C LEU A 20 1.28 -0.67 0.54
N TYR A 21 1.29 -0.16 1.76
CA TYR A 21 2.26 0.84 2.21
C TYR A 21 3.70 0.34 2.02
N LYS A 22 3.99 -0.90 2.45
CA LYS A 22 5.33 -1.50 2.29
C LYS A 22 5.78 -1.62 0.84
N GLU A 23 4.84 -1.72 -0.10
CA GLU A 23 5.14 -1.85 -1.52
C GLU A 23 5.51 -0.52 -2.18
N LEU A 24 5.11 0.61 -1.58
CA LEU A 24 5.23 1.93 -2.19
C LEU A 24 6.26 2.83 -1.52
N VAL A 25 6.68 2.56 -0.28
CA VAL A 25 7.70 3.39 0.40
C VAL A 25 9.13 3.01 0.03
N THR A 26 10.03 3.99 0.13
CA THR A 26 11.47 3.73 0.06
C THR A 26 11.88 2.77 1.19
N PRO A 27 12.62 1.68 0.91
CA PRO A 27 13.06 0.74 1.94
C PRO A 27 13.80 1.42 3.10
N GLY A 28 13.39 1.11 4.33
CA GLY A 28 13.97 1.72 5.54
C GLY A 28 13.49 3.15 5.84
N SER A 29 12.56 3.69 5.06
CA SER A 29 12.02 5.04 5.19
C SER A 29 10.50 5.03 5.38
N GLN A 30 9.94 6.16 5.79
CA GLN A 30 8.48 6.38 5.83
C GLN A 30 7.94 7.20 4.65
N LEU A 31 8.83 7.65 3.76
CA LEU A 31 8.52 8.41 2.57
C LEU A 31 8.09 7.50 1.43
N LEU A 32 7.08 7.95 0.68
CA LEU A 32 6.73 7.39 -0.62
C LEU A 32 7.96 7.43 -1.54
N ASP A 33 8.22 6.33 -2.25
CA ASP A 33 9.35 6.24 -3.16
C ASP A 33 9.26 7.37 -4.20
N PRO A 34 10.31 8.20 -4.39
CA PRO A 34 10.31 9.27 -5.38
C PRO A 34 10.05 8.79 -6.82
N ALA A 35 10.27 7.52 -7.14
CA ALA A 35 9.90 6.94 -8.43
C ALA A 35 8.37 6.80 -8.61
N TYR A 36 7.61 6.83 -7.52
CA TYR A 36 6.17 6.61 -7.48
C TYR A 36 5.35 7.87 -7.22
N THR A 37 5.98 9.03 -7.07
CA THR A 37 5.30 10.30 -6.80
C THR A 37 6.03 11.49 -7.41
N ASN A 38 5.29 12.56 -7.71
CA ASN A 38 5.85 13.84 -8.16
C ASN A 38 5.72 14.95 -7.11
N ASP A 39 5.03 14.70 -6.00
CA ASP A 39 4.79 15.69 -4.94
C ASP A 39 4.95 15.13 -3.52
N GLY A 40 5.31 13.85 -3.37
CA GLY A 40 5.49 13.18 -2.09
C GLY A 40 4.20 12.57 -1.51
N LEU A 41 3.07 12.68 -2.21
CA LEU A 41 1.76 12.20 -1.74
C LEU A 41 1.00 11.41 -2.81
N HIS A 42 0.80 11.99 -3.99
CA HIS A 42 0.02 11.38 -5.05
C HIS A 42 0.85 10.40 -5.87
N LEU A 43 0.20 9.34 -6.34
CA LEU A 43 0.83 8.34 -7.18
C LEU A 43 0.89 8.80 -8.63
N VAL A 44 2.04 8.59 -9.25
CA VAL A 44 2.16 8.67 -10.72
C VAL A 44 1.66 7.39 -11.37
N GLY A 45 1.39 7.42 -12.69
CA GLY A 45 0.80 6.28 -13.41
C GLY A 45 1.53 4.95 -13.22
N ALA A 46 2.86 4.96 -13.21
CA ALA A 46 3.67 3.74 -12.98
C ALA A 46 3.38 3.08 -11.62
N ALA A 47 3.13 3.87 -10.58
CA ALA A 47 2.83 3.36 -9.25
C ALA A 47 1.43 2.72 -9.16
N TYR A 48 0.46 3.18 -9.97
CA TYR A 48 -0.84 2.51 -10.08
C TYR A 48 -0.73 1.13 -10.72
N PHE A 49 0.19 0.90 -11.65
CA PHE A 49 0.42 -0.45 -12.17
C PHE A 49 1.00 -1.38 -11.10
N LYS A 50 1.96 -0.89 -10.30
CA LYS A 50 2.47 -1.64 -9.15
C LYS A 50 1.38 -1.97 -8.13
N TRP A 51 0.55 -0.98 -7.79
CA TRP A 51 -0.62 -1.21 -6.93
C TRP A 51 -1.52 -2.28 -7.52
N ARG A 52 -1.98 -2.10 -8.77
CA ARG A 52 -2.87 -3.04 -9.47
C ARG A 52 -2.34 -4.46 -9.36
N ASP A 53 -1.08 -4.68 -9.76
CA ASP A 53 -0.50 -6.03 -9.83
C ASP A 53 -0.39 -6.66 -8.44
N PHE A 54 -0.11 -5.85 -7.41
CA PHE A 54 -0.07 -6.31 -6.03
C PHE A 54 -1.44 -6.71 -5.48
N VAL A 55 -2.49 -5.93 -5.79
CA VAL A 55 -3.84 -6.20 -5.25
C VAL A 55 -4.65 -7.18 -6.09
N LEU A 56 -4.26 -7.42 -7.34
CA LEU A 56 -5.00 -8.26 -8.29
C LEU A 56 -5.35 -9.65 -7.74
N PRO A 57 -4.48 -10.38 -7.01
CA PRO A 57 -4.82 -11.69 -6.45
C PRO A 57 -5.98 -11.66 -5.43
N PHE A 58 -6.34 -10.49 -4.91
CA PHE A 58 -7.40 -10.31 -3.91
C PHE A 58 -8.72 -9.83 -4.52
N VAL A 59 -8.72 -9.41 -5.79
CA VAL A 59 -9.92 -8.93 -6.49
C VAL A 59 -10.65 -10.12 -7.10
N LYS A 60 -11.95 -10.22 -6.85
CA LYS A 60 -12.85 -11.19 -7.51
C LYS A 60 -13.74 -10.43 -8.49
N GLU A 61 -13.98 -11.04 -9.64
CA GLU A 61 -14.95 -10.58 -10.63
C GLU A 61 -16.40 -10.83 -10.18
#